data_AF-A0A4R8UE40-F1
#
_entry.id   AF-A0A4R8UE40-F1
#
_cell.length_a   1.000
_cell.length_b   1.000
_cell.length_c   1.000
_cell.angle_alpha   90.00
_cell.angle_beta   90.00
_cell.angle_gamma   90.00
#
_symmetry.space_group_name_H-M   'P 1'
#
loop_
_entity.id
_entity.type
_entity.pdbx_description
1 polymer ?
#
loop_
_entity_poly.entity_id
_entity_poly.type
_entity_poly.pdbx_seq_one_letter_code
_entity_poly.pdbx_strand_id
1 'polypeptide(L)'
;MNVLVATSLSQGTREDDYHWCVEGELVTIQEPCDCDSVHPECGCGCSRGFAGLSSRRATTTARIAEIPGFTVGDYVAALASGLSAQGWDPADAEGLARDQLALIAGWPTGAILERSYDRISIRRRPSAPGPDGLGHR
;
A
#
# COMPACT_ATOMS: atom_id res chain seq x y z
N MET A 1 1.64 17.50 2.44
CA MET A 1 2.57 16.39 2.80
C MET A 1 2.26 15.18 1.93
N ASN A 2 3.28 14.38 1.58
CA ASN A 2 3.08 13.12 0.87
C ASN A 2 2.75 11.98 1.83
N VAL A 3 1.73 11.20 1.49
CA VAL A 3 1.25 10.05 2.26
C VAL A 3 0.87 8.90 1.32
N LEU A 4 0.67 7.71 1.88
CA LEU A 4 0.15 6.57 1.15
C LEU A 4 -1.38 6.58 1.15
N VAL A 5 -1.96 6.48 -0.05
CA VAL A 5 -3.39 6.28 -0.22
C VAL A 5 -3.70 5.05 -1.05
N ALA A 6 -4.83 4.40 -0.78
CA ALA A 6 -5.32 3.29 -1.57
C ALA A 6 -5.55 3.73 -3.02
N THR A 7 -5.22 2.86 -3.96
CA THR A 7 -5.57 3.11 -5.36
C THR A 7 -5.88 1.82 -6.11
N SER A 8 -6.77 1.91 -7.09
CA SER A 8 -7.08 0.89 -8.08
C SER A 8 -6.19 1.00 -9.34
N LEU A 9 -5.39 2.06 -9.45
CA LEU A 9 -4.47 2.22 -10.56
C LEU A 9 -3.47 1.06 -10.63
N SER A 10 -3.34 0.47 -11.82
CA SER A 10 -2.49 -0.69 -12.13
C SER A 10 -2.86 -2.01 -11.44
N GLN A 11 -4.04 -2.09 -10.82
CA GLN A 11 -4.64 -3.36 -10.43
C GLN A 11 -4.90 -4.25 -11.66
N GLY A 12 -4.83 -5.57 -11.48
CA GLY A 12 -4.89 -6.58 -12.54
C GLY A 12 -3.61 -6.66 -13.40
N THR A 13 -2.54 -5.95 -13.02
CA THR A 13 -1.23 -6.10 -13.67
C THR A 13 -0.49 -7.33 -13.13
N ARG A 14 -0.78 -7.73 -11.89
CA ARG A 14 -0.45 -9.04 -11.35
C ARG A 14 -1.75 -9.84 -11.25
N GLU A 15 -1.67 -11.17 -11.41
CA GLU A 15 -2.87 -12.02 -11.35
C GLU A 15 -3.50 -12.06 -9.95
N ASP A 16 -2.69 -11.82 -8.92
CA ASP A 16 -3.04 -11.86 -7.50
C ASP A 16 -3.36 -10.47 -6.91
N ASP A 17 -3.59 -9.49 -7.78
CA ASP A 17 -3.99 -8.15 -7.41
C ASP A 17 -5.39 -8.10 -6.79
N TYR A 18 -5.56 -7.25 -5.79
CA TYR A 18 -6.86 -6.99 -5.19
C TYR A 18 -6.94 -5.55 -4.68
N HIS A 19 -8.16 -5.00 -4.71
CA HIS A 19 -8.47 -3.67 -4.18
C HIS A 19 -9.83 -3.71 -3.49
N TRP A 20 -9.83 -3.83 -2.17
CA TRP A 20 -11.05 -3.83 -1.36
C TRP A 20 -11.20 -2.58 -0.50
N CYS A 21 -10.17 -1.73 -0.50
CA CYS A 21 -10.17 -0.40 0.09
C CYS A 21 -11.13 0.55 -0.62
N VAL A 22 -11.43 1.67 0.04
CA VAL A 22 -12.02 2.86 -0.59
C VAL A 22 -10.90 3.59 -1.35
N GLU A 23 -11.11 3.89 -2.63
CA GLU A 23 -10.15 4.65 -3.43
C GLU A 23 -9.78 5.98 -2.75
N GLY A 24 -8.48 6.24 -2.61
CA GLY A 24 -7.96 7.47 -2.01
C GLY A 24 -7.96 7.50 -0.48
N GLU A 25 -8.43 6.47 0.22
CA GLU A 25 -8.28 6.41 1.68
C GLU A 25 -6.82 6.27 2.09
N LEU A 26 -6.46 6.74 3.29
CA LEU A 26 -5.14 6.50 3.86
C LEU A 26 -4.92 5.00 4.05
N VAL A 27 -3.75 4.52 3.64
CA VAL A 27 -3.33 3.13 3.87
C VAL A 27 -2.07 3.09 4.70
N THR A 28 -1.88 1.99 5.42
CA THR A 28 -0.68 1.71 6.18
C THR A 28 -0.09 0.35 5.83
N ILE A 29 1.20 0.19 6.12
CA ILE A 29 1.91 -1.07 6.00
C ILE A 29 1.82 -1.77 7.36
N GLN A 30 1.19 -2.94 7.37
CA GLN A 30 1.08 -3.79 8.56
C GLN A 30 2.01 -4.99 8.43
N GLU A 31 2.42 -5.54 9.57
CA GLU A 31 3.09 -6.83 9.60
C GLU A 31 2.21 -7.90 8.95
N PRO A 32 2.77 -8.78 8.10
CA PRO A 32 2.02 -9.90 7.54
C PRO A 32 1.50 -10.81 8.67
N CYS A 33 0.27 -11.32 8.51
CA CYS A 33 -0.25 -12.35 9.41
C CYS A 33 0.48 -13.69 9.20
N ASP A 34 0.39 -14.57 10.20
CA ASP A 34 1.04 -15.88 10.17
C ASP A 34 0.68 -16.72 8.94
N CYS A 35 -0.53 -16.58 8.39
CA CYS A 35 -0.93 -17.29 7.19
C CYS A 35 -0.01 -16.97 5.99
N ASP A 36 0.43 -15.73 5.85
CA ASP A 36 1.34 -15.30 4.78
C ASP A 36 2.81 -15.58 5.09
N SER A 37 3.15 -15.72 6.38
CA SER A 37 4.48 -16.16 6.80
C SER A 37 4.71 -17.64 6.49
N VAL A 38 3.65 -18.46 6.52
CA VAL A 38 3.71 -19.91 6.24
C VAL A 38 3.44 -20.23 4.78
N HIS A 39 2.53 -19.50 4.12
CA HIS A 39 2.12 -19.74 2.72
C HIS A 39 2.17 -18.45 1.88
N PRO A 40 3.36 -18.02 1.42
CA PRO A 40 3.56 -16.76 0.69
C PRO A 40 2.65 -16.60 -0.54
N GLU A 41 2.52 -17.66 -1.33
CA GLU A 41 1.84 -17.64 -2.63
C GLU A 41 0.32 -17.81 -2.55
N CYS A 42 -0.21 -18.42 -1.48
CA CYS A 42 -1.64 -18.76 -1.36
C CYS A 42 -2.27 -18.38 -0.01
N GLY A 43 -1.58 -17.57 0.79
CA GLY A 43 -2.06 -17.06 2.07
C GLY A 43 -3.15 -15.99 1.96
N CYS A 44 -3.35 -15.26 3.05
CA CYS A 44 -4.25 -14.12 3.18
C CYS A 44 -3.95 -12.98 2.18
N GLY A 45 -2.70 -12.85 1.71
CA GLY A 45 -2.26 -11.79 0.80
C GLY A 45 -1.82 -10.51 1.50
N CYS A 46 -1.97 -10.42 2.83
CA CYS A 46 -1.57 -9.27 3.63
C CYS A 46 -0.08 -8.90 3.51
N SER A 47 0.80 -9.82 3.13
CA SER A 47 2.22 -9.58 2.83
C SER A 47 2.43 -8.72 1.59
N ARG A 48 1.45 -8.69 0.68
CA ARG A 48 1.45 -7.90 -0.56
C ARG A 48 0.57 -6.65 -0.47
N GLY A 49 -0.28 -6.59 0.55
CA GLY A 49 -1.28 -5.55 0.73
C GLY A 49 -0.81 -4.34 1.54
N PHE A 50 -1.51 -3.24 1.34
CA PHE A 50 -1.59 -2.08 2.21
C PHE A 50 -2.98 -2.07 2.87
N ALA A 51 -3.05 -1.78 4.16
CA ALA A 51 -4.28 -1.80 4.94
C ALA A 51 -4.92 -0.40 5.01
N GLY A 52 -6.18 -0.28 4.59
CA GLY A 52 -6.96 0.95 4.63
C GLY A 52 -7.43 1.29 6.05
N LEU A 53 -7.18 2.54 6.47
CA LEU A 53 -7.52 2.98 7.82
C LEU A 53 -9.03 3.16 8.03
N SER A 54 -9.80 3.46 6.98
CA SER A 54 -11.25 3.70 7.09
C SER A 54 -12.04 2.42 6.79
N SER A 55 -11.76 1.76 5.68
CA SER A 55 -12.46 0.55 5.26
C SER A 55 -12.10 -0.68 6.10
N ARG A 56 -10.89 -0.69 6.70
CA ARG A 56 -10.28 -1.85 7.37
C ARG A 56 -10.12 -3.04 6.42
N ARG A 57 -9.96 -2.74 5.13
CA ARG A 57 -9.72 -3.71 4.06
C ARG A 57 -8.32 -3.48 3.48
N ALA A 58 -7.93 -4.30 2.52
CA ALA A 58 -6.59 -4.25 1.94
C ALA A 58 -6.62 -3.99 0.42
N THR A 59 -5.51 -3.47 -0.08
CA THR A 59 -5.24 -3.24 -1.51
C THR A 59 -3.79 -3.61 -1.83
N THR A 60 -3.50 -4.21 -2.99
CA THR A 60 -2.11 -4.52 -3.42
C THR A 60 -1.36 -3.32 -3.98
N THR A 61 -2.05 -2.20 -4.22
CA THR A 61 -1.45 -0.96 -4.68
C THR A 61 -1.78 0.23 -3.79
N ALA A 62 -0.76 1.03 -3.52
CA ALA A 62 -0.86 2.34 -2.90
C ALA A 62 -0.28 3.41 -3.82
N ARG A 63 -0.78 4.64 -3.72
CA ARG A 63 -0.24 5.80 -4.42
C ARG A 63 0.34 6.78 -3.42
N ILE A 64 1.44 7.42 -3.77
CA ILE A 64 1.91 8.61 -3.05
C ILE A 64 1.02 9.77 -3.45
N ALA A 65 0.22 10.27 -2.51
CA ALA A 65 -0.61 11.45 -2.71
C ALA A 65 -0.09 12.60 -1.85
N GLU A 66 0.00 13.77 -2.46
CA GLU A 66 0.17 15.00 -1.71
C GLU A 66 -1.19 15.47 -1.20
N ILE A 67 -1.28 15.75 0.10
CA ILE A 67 -2.42 16.42 0.71
C ILE A 67 -1.97 17.83 1.15
N PRO A 68 -2.44 18.90 0.47
CA PRO A 68 -2.11 20.28 0.84
C PRO A 68 -2.57 20.61 2.26
N GLY A 69 -1.72 21.28 3.04
CA GLY A 69 -2.01 21.68 4.42
C GLY A 69 -2.05 20.53 5.45
N PHE A 70 -1.93 19.27 5.01
CA PHE A 70 -1.92 18.11 5.90
C PHE A 70 -0.59 18.00 6.66
N THR A 71 -0.66 17.99 7.98
CA THR A 71 0.51 18.00 8.86
C THR A 71 0.89 16.60 9.33
N VAL A 72 2.08 16.46 9.91
CA VAL A 72 2.50 15.22 10.59
C VAL A 72 1.55 14.90 11.75
N GLY A 73 1.09 15.90 12.49
CA GLY A 73 0.13 15.71 13.59
C GLY A 73 -1.21 15.16 13.11
N ASP A 74 -1.72 15.65 11.98
CA ASP A 74 -2.97 15.14 11.39
C ASP A 74 -2.82 13.68 10.94
N TYR A 75 -1.64 13.33 10.39
CA TYR A 75 -1.35 11.97 9.97
C TYR A 75 -1.22 11.00 11.14
N VAL A 76 -0.52 11.40 12.21
CA VAL A 76 -0.46 10.62 13.46
C VAL A 76 -1.86 10.42 14.05
N ALA A 77 -2.68 11.47 14.09
CA ALA A 77 -4.06 11.38 14.58
C ALA A 77 -4.91 10.42 13.73
N ALA A 78 -4.77 10.46 12.41
CA ALA A 78 -5.46 9.55 11.50
C ALA A 78 -5.03 8.09 11.71
N LEU A 79 -3.71 7.85 11.88
CA LEU A 79 -3.18 6.53 12.18
C LEU A 79 -3.67 6.02 13.54
N ALA A 80 -3.61 6.85 14.59
CA ALA A 80 -4.10 6.49 15.93
C ALA A 80 -5.58 6.11 15.90
N SER A 81 -6.40 6.88 15.18
CA SER A 81 -7.83 6.58 15.02
C SER A 81 -8.04 5.27 14.26
N GLY A 82 -7.31 5.04 13.16
CA GLY A 82 -7.40 3.81 12.38
C GLY A 82 -6.92 2.56 13.13
N LEU A 83 -5.82 2.67 13.90
CA LEU A 83 -5.31 1.60 14.75
C LEU A 83 -6.33 1.23 15.83
N SER A 84 -6.85 2.24 16.55
CA SER A 84 -7.87 2.04 17.58
C SER A 84 -9.12 1.37 17.03
N ALA A 85 -9.60 1.78 15.84
CA ALA A 85 -10.77 1.18 15.18
C ALA A 85 -10.55 -0.27 14.73
N GLN A 86 -9.31 -0.71 14.59
CA GLN A 86 -8.91 -2.07 14.25
C GLN A 86 -8.56 -2.92 15.48
N GLY A 87 -8.58 -2.34 16.69
CA GLY A 87 -8.23 -3.01 17.94
C GLY A 87 -6.72 -3.02 18.26
N TRP A 88 -5.92 -2.21 17.57
CA TRP A 88 -4.49 -2.02 17.85
C TRP A 88 -4.25 -0.86 18.83
N ASP A 89 -3.08 -0.85 19.45
CA ASP A 89 -2.69 0.23 20.37
C ASP A 89 -2.43 1.53 19.60
N PRO A 90 -3.19 2.62 19.84
CA PRO A 90 -2.94 3.91 19.20
C PRO A 90 -1.60 4.54 19.60
N ALA A 91 -0.94 4.08 20.68
CA ALA A 91 0.37 4.57 21.08
C ALA A 91 1.46 4.32 20.01
N ASP A 92 1.28 3.31 19.16
CA ASP A 92 2.21 2.99 18.07
C ASP A 92 2.11 3.95 16.87
N ALA A 93 1.09 4.82 16.83
CA ALA A 93 0.79 5.68 15.69
C ALA A 93 1.95 6.63 15.32
N GLU A 94 2.64 7.18 16.32
CA GLU A 94 3.79 8.07 16.08
C GLU A 94 4.98 7.31 15.50
N GLY A 95 5.21 6.09 15.99
CA GLY A 95 6.17 5.13 15.45
C GLY A 95 5.93 4.87 13.97
N LEU A 96 4.72 4.39 13.69
CA LEU A 96 4.27 4.02 12.37
C LEU A 96 4.30 5.21 11.39
N ALA A 97 3.88 6.40 11.83
CA ALA A 97 3.91 7.61 11.02
C ALA A 97 5.33 7.96 10.57
N ARG A 98 6.29 7.96 11.51
CA ARG A 98 7.69 8.27 11.24
C ARG A 98 8.28 7.28 10.24
N ASP A 99 8.06 6.00 10.45
CA ASP A 99 8.65 4.94 9.65
C ASP A 99 8.07 4.96 8.22
N GLN A 100 6.76 5.20 8.09
CA GLN A 100 6.10 5.28 6.79
C GLN A 100 6.47 6.55 6.02
N LEU A 101 6.59 7.70 6.70
CA LEU A 101 7.07 8.94 6.08
C LEU A 101 8.54 8.82 5.64
N ALA A 102 9.38 8.19 6.45
CA ALA A 102 10.78 7.93 6.11
C ALA A 102 10.91 6.98 4.90
N LEU A 103 10.09 5.93 4.86
CA LEU A 103 10.05 4.97 3.77
C LEU A 103 9.73 5.61 2.42
N ILE A 104 8.75 6.52 2.37
CA ILE A 104 8.32 7.18 1.14
C ILE A 104 9.10 8.47 0.84
N ALA A 105 10.05 8.84 1.71
CA ALA A 105 10.85 10.04 1.53
C ALA A 105 11.65 9.97 0.22
N GLY A 106 11.55 11.01 -0.59
CA GLY A 106 12.24 11.10 -1.88
C GLY A 106 11.57 10.37 -3.04
N TRP A 107 10.44 9.68 -2.81
CA TRP A 107 9.67 9.09 -3.89
C TRP A 107 8.74 10.15 -4.52
N PRO A 108 8.52 10.10 -5.85
CA PRO A 108 7.75 11.13 -6.53
C PRO A 108 6.26 11.05 -6.18
N THR A 109 5.64 12.20 -5.99
CA THR A 109 4.18 12.31 -5.88
C THR A 109 3.52 11.67 -7.11
N GLY A 110 2.50 10.86 -6.88
CA GLY A 110 1.81 10.09 -7.91
C GLY A 110 2.42 8.72 -8.20
N ALA A 111 3.58 8.37 -7.63
CA ALA A 111 4.13 7.02 -7.74
C ALA A 111 3.11 5.98 -7.25
N ILE A 112 2.91 4.92 -8.04
CA ILE A 112 2.15 3.73 -7.64
C ILE A 112 3.13 2.72 -7.10
N LEU A 113 2.81 2.13 -5.96
CA LEU A 113 3.69 1.26 -5.20
C LEU A 113 3.09 -0.14 -5.14
N GLU A 114 3.98 -1.13 -5.21
CA GLU A 114 3.68 -2.52 -4.88
C GLU A 114 4.50 -2.93 -3.65
N ARG A 115 4.02 -3.93 -2.93
CA ARG A 115 4.66 -4.48 -1.74
C ARG A 115 4.83 -5.98 -1.89
N SER A 116 5.95 -6.48 -1.37
CA SER A 116 6.22 -7.89 -1.14
C SER A 116 6.96 -8.01 0.18
N TYR A 117 6.26 -8.37 1.24
CA TYR A 117 6.77 -8.40 2.62
C TYR A 117 7.29 -7.03 3.08
N ASP A 118 8.56 -6.93 3.40
CA ASP A 118 9.26 -5.71 3.80
C ASP A 118 9.71 -4.88 2.59
N ARG A 119 9.72 -5.47 1.39
CA ARG A 119 10.13 -4.78 0.18
C ARG A 119 8.97 -3.98 -0.41
N ILE A 120 9.24 -2.70 -0.64
CA ILE A 120 8.32 -1.79 -1.33
C ILE A 120 9.05 -1.21 -2.53
N SER A 121 8.38 -1.19 -3.67
CA SER A 121 8.94 -0.69 -4.92
C SER A 121 7.92 0.08 -5.73
N ILE A 122 8.40 0.99 -6.59
CA ILE A 122 7.56 1.62 -7.59
C ILE A 122 7.08 0.55 -8.57
N ARG A 123 5.76 0.45 -8.70
CA ARG A 123 5.08 -0.48 -9.56
C ARG A 123 5.30 -0.09 -11.02
N ARG A 124 6.08 -0.92 -11.71
CA ARG A 124 6.28 -0.79 -13.16
C ARG A 124 5.12 -1.48 -13.85
N ARG A 125 4.47 -0.80 -14.80
CA ARG A 125 3.64 -1.52 -15.76
C ARG A 125 4.55 -2.49 -16.53
N PRO A 126 4.12 -3.73 -16.83
CA PRO A 126 4.79 -4.52 -17.83
C PRO A 126 4.83 -3.68 -19.10
N SER A 127 6.01 -3.58 -19.70
CA SER A 127 6.12 -3.08 -21.07
C SER A 127 5.09 -3.84 -21.90
N ALA A 128 4.29 -3.13 -22.71
CA ALA A 128 3.48 -3.79 -23.72
C ALA A 128 4.38 -4.81 -24.45
N PRO A 129 3.87 -6.01 -24.81
CA PRO A 129 4.64 -6.88 -25.68
C PRO A 129 5.07 -6.04 -26.89
N GLY A 130 6.38 -5.97 -27.11
CA GLY A 130 6.91 -5.30 -28.29
C GLY A 130 6.28 -5.92 -29.55
N PRO A 131 6.25 -5.23 -30.68
CA PRO A 131 5.62 -5.71 -31.91
C PRO A 131 6.20 -7.03 -32.48
N ASP A 132 7.19 -7.65 -31.84
CA ASP A 132 7.89 -8.84 -32.31
C ASP A 132 7.21 -10.16 -31.88
N GLY A 133 5.89 -10.19 -32.00
CA GLY A 133 5.05 -11.37 -31.74
C GLY A 133 4.46 -12.02 -33.00
N LEU A 134 4.98 -11.72 -34.19
CA LEU A 134 4.72 -12.50 -35.41
C LEU A 134 5.86 -13.51 -35.61
N GLY A 135 5.94 -14.48 -34.70
CA GLY A 135 6.75 -15.68 -34.86
C GLY A 135 5.92 -16.78 -35.50
N HIS A 136 6.17 -17.05 -36.77
CA HIS A 136 5.62 -18.17 -37.53
C HIS A 136 5.86 -19.52 -36.84
N ARG A 137 4.80 -20.31 -36.62
CA ARG A 137 4.53 -21.65 -37.17
C ARG A 137 3.39 -22.34 -36.43
#